data_AF-A0A1V4SFE8-F1
#
_entry.id   AF-A0A1V4SFE8-F1
#
_cell.length_a   1.000
_cell.length_b   1.000
_cell.length_c   1.000
_cell.angle_alpha   90.00
_cell.angle_beta   90.00
_cell.angle_gamma   90.00
#
_symmetry.space_group_name_H-M   'P 1'
#
loop_
_entity.id
_entity.type
_entity.pdbx_description
1 polymer ?
#
loop_
_entity_poly.entity_id
_entity_poly.type
_entity_poly.pdbx_seq_one_letter_code
_entity_poly.pdbx_strand_id
1 'polypeptide(L)'
;MSYTNPHGHPQGLPGKVTNLLRQVMIAEIVAINGYQKHILSSNIAAVNEAWYHIMLEEKSHYIIALDLLRKYDTAEYNYFMTPHEINPGPETGQNSVNIQKTQNIQLPSNTPNTSNTPNHYYNIQKLQNTNPNTAHNSGKKSSASSQQNRIITYDKLLILNNIRDDIKGELEAVILYEDEIAHIQQKDIRQALQKIIDDEKEHTEHLTQVLFAFDSDPYKA
;
A
#
# COMPACT_ATOMS: atom_id res chain seq x y z
N MET A 1 24.07 -3.12 -7.98
CA MET A 1 23.38 -2.65 -9.21
C MET A 1 21.90 -2.83 -8.99
N SER A 2 21.11 -1.76 -9.07
CA SER A 2 19.64 -1.85 -8.96
C SER A 2 19.07 -2.10 -10.35
N TYR A 3 18.23 -3.13 -10.50
CA TYR A 3 17.48 -3.41 -11.74
C TYR A 3 16.28 -2.45 -11.91
N THR A 4 16.01 -1.66 -10.87
CA THR A 4 14.93 -0.69 -10.82
C THR A 4 15.46 0.74 -10.76
N ASN A 5 14.68 1.69 -11.26
CA ASN A 5 14.90 3.11 -11.01
C ASN A 5 14.61 3.44 -9.52
N PRO A 6 14.91 4.68 -9.05
CA PRO A 6 14.64 5.08 -7.67
C PRO A 6 13.17 4.97 -7.21
N HIS A 7 12.24 4.83 -8.15
CA HIS A 7 10.80 4.65 -7.92
C HIS A 7 10.36 3.18 -7.98
N GLY A 8 11.30 2.24 -8.11
CA GLY A 8 10.99 0.81 -8.15
C GLY A 8 10.65 0.26 -9.53
N HIS A 9 10.59 1.09 -10.58
CA HIS A 9 10.27 0.60 -11.92
C HIS A 9 11.45 -0.15 -12.53
N PRO A 10 11.24 -1.39 -12.99
CA PRO A 10 12.26 -2.17 -13.69
C PRO A 10 12.76 -1.48 -14.96
N GLN A 11 14.03 -1.71 -15.30
CA GLN A 11 14.63 -1.20 -16.53
C GLN A 11 14.55 -2.28 -17.62
N GLY A 12 13.70 -2.05 -18.63
CA GLY A 12 13.54 -2.89 -19.83
C GLY A 12 12.22 -3.68 -19.90
N LEU A 13 11.92 -4.26 -21.07
CA LEU A 13 10.69 -5.04 -21.29
C LEU A 13 10.84 -6.49 -20.79
N PRO A 14 9.93 -7.00 -19.96
CA PRO A 14 9.95 -8.38 -19.49
C PRO A 14 9.58 -9.34 -20.64
N GLY A 15 10.57 -9.93 -21.31
CA GLY A 15 10.32 -10.94 -22.35
C GLY A 15 9.64 -12.25 -21.87
N LYS A 16 9.38 -12.40 -20.56
CA LYS A 16 8.68 -13.53 -19.94
C LYS A 16 7.61 -13.02 -18.98
N VAL A 17 6.44 -13.64 -18.99
CA VAL A 17 5.33 -13.27 -18.09
C VAL A 17 5.69 -13.40 -16.61
N THR A 18 6.59 -14.33 -16.26
CA THR A 18 7.10 -14.46 -14.87
C THR A 18 8.01 -13.31 -14.46
N ASN A 19 8.65 -12.60 -15.40
CA ASN A 19 9.37 -11.38 -15.07
C ASN A 19 8.37 -10.24 -14.83
N LEU A 20 7.32 -10.13 -15.63
CA LEU A 20 6.24 -9.16 -15.41
C LEU A 20 5.62 -9.33 -14.01
N LEU A 21 5.26 -10.55 -13.62
CA LEU A 21 4.72 -10.81 -12.27
C LEU A 21 5.67 -10.38 -11.16
N ARG A 22 7.00 -10.51 -11.36
CA ARG A 22 7.99 -9.96 -10.43
C ARG A 22 8.04 -8.44 -10.45
N GLN A 23 7.83 -7.81 -11.60
CA GLN A 23 7.72 -6.34 -11.69
C GLN A 23 6.53 -5.84 -10.87
N VAL A 24 5.37 -6.47 -11.03
CA VAL A 24 4.16 -6.19 -10.26
C VAL A 24 4.47 -6.31 -8.77
N MET A 25 4.97 -7.47 -8.32
CA MET A 25 5.31 -7.68 -6.90
C MET A 25 6.28 -6.63 -6.33
N ILE A 26 7.24 -6.14 -7.13
CA ILE A 26 8.15 -5.08 -6.71
C ILE A 26 7.40 -3.76 -6.53
N ALA A 27 6.55 -3.39 -7.50
CA ALA A 27 5.72 -2.19 -7.42
C ALA A 27 4.82 -2.23 -6.17
N GLU A 28 4.15 -3.35 -5.92
CA GLU A 28 3.29 -3.51 -4.74
C GLU A 28 4.08 -3.35 -3.43
N ILE A 29 5.29 -3.93 -3.32
CA ILE A 29 6.15 -3.74 -2.14
C ILE A 29 6.55 -2.27 -1.96
N VAL A 30 6.82 -1.55 -3.05
CA VAL A 30 7.16 -0.12 -3.00
C VAL A 30 5.97 0.68 -2.50
N ALA A 31 4.76 0.43 -3.03
CA ALA A 31 3.53 1.08 -2.60
C ALA A 31 3.23 0.79 -1.11
N ILE A 32 3.25 -0.49 -0.68
CA ILE A 32 3.04 -0.90 0.72
C ILE A 32 3.97 -0.14 1.67
N ASN A 33 5.26 -0.06 1.32
CA ASN A 33 6.25 0.64 2.15
C ASN A 33 6.05 2.15 2.13
N GLY A 34 5.66 2.72 0.98
CA GLY A 34 5.28 4.12 0.82
C GLY A 34 4.14 4.50 1.75
N TYR A 35 3.00 3.80 1.64
CA TYR A 35 1.85 4.02 2.49
C TYR A 35 2.16 3.83 3.98
N GLN A 36 2.87 2.76 4.34
CA GLN A 36 3.28 2.54 5.72
C GLN A 36 4.11 3.70 6.28
N LYS A 37 5.03 4.27 5.49
CA LYS A 37 5.83 5.45 5.87
C LYS A 37 4.96 6.70 5.98
N HIS A 38 4.00 6.90 5.09
CA HIS A 38 3.07 8.03 5.11
C HIS A 38 2.19 8.00 6.36
N ILE A 39 1.61 6.84 6.69
CA ILE A 39 0.82 6.61 7.92
C ILE A 39 1.65 6.91 9.18
N LEU A 40 2.91 6.46 9.24
CA LEU A 40 3.79 6.69 10.40
C LEU A 40 4.22 8.17 10.56
N SER A 41 4.16 8.95 9.48
CA SER A 41 4.58 10.35 9.46
C SER A 41 3.44 11.35 9.55
N SER A 42 2.19 10.87 9.60
CA SER A 42 0.98 11.68 9.70
C SER A 42 0.15 11.30 10.92
N ASN A 43 -0.53 12.29 11.50
CA ASN A 43 -1.51 12.11 12.57
C ASN A 43 -2.94 12.49 12.13
N ILE A 44 -3.17 12.67 10.82
CA ILE A 44 -4.45 13.08 10.28
C ILE A 44 -5.29 11.84 10.03
N ALA A 45 -6.21 11.54 10.95
CA ALA A 45 -6.97 10.30 10.95
C ALA A 45 -7.60 9.98 9.59
N ALA A 46 -8.30 10.92 8.96
CA ALA A 46 -8.95 10.68 7.67
C ALA A 46 -7.96 10.34 6.53
N VAL A 47 -6.79 10.97 6.49
CA VAL A 47 -5.74 10.66 5.50
C VAL A 47 -5.11 9.30 5.79
N ASN A 48 -4.84 9.03 7.07
CA ASN A 48 -4.27 7.75 7.50
C ASN A 48 -5.21 6.57 7.26
N GLU A 49 -6.53 6.76 7.41
CA GLU A 49 -7.52 5.73 7.08
C GLU A 49 -7.50 5.41 5.58
N ALA A 50 -7.44 6.42 4.71
CA ALA A 50 -7.35 6.21 3.27
C ALA A 50 -6.06 5.44 2.89
N TRP A 51 -4.90 5.92 3.35
CA TRP A 51 -3.63 5.21 3.12
C TRP A 51 -3.61 3.80 3.69
N TYR A 52 -4.20 3.59 4.87
CA TYR A 52 -4.24 2.27 5.50
C TYR A 52 -5.10 1.29 4.69
N HIS A 53 -6.26 1.75 4.20
CA HIS A 53 -7.13 0.93 3.37
C HIS A 53 -6.44 0.52 2.06
N ILE A 54 -5.85 1.48 1.34
CA ILE A 54 -5.14 1.22 0.08
C ILE A 54 -3.96 0.28 0.32
N MET A 55 -3.16 0.50 1.37
CA MET A 55 -2.06 -0.41 1.74
C MET A 55 -2.52 -1.87 1.95
N LEU A 56 -3.73 -2.11 2.43
CA LEU A 56 -4.26 -3.47 2.57
C LEU A 56 -4.60 -4.09 1.20
N GLU A 57 -5.05 -3.27 0.26
CA GLU A 57 -5.32 -3.67 -1.13
C GLU A 57 -4.00 -3.97 -1.85
N GLU A 58 -2.96 -3.16 -1.67
CA GLU A 58 -1.62 -3.47 -2.23
C GLU A 58 -1.05 -4.78 -1.70
N LYS A 59 -1.28 -5.10 -0.43
CA LYS A 59 -0.92 -6.42 0.13
C LYS A 59 -1.68 -7.53 -0.57
N SER A 60 -2.95 -7.32 -0.91
CA SER A 60 -3.75 -8.26 -1.69
C SER A 60 -3.19 -8.44 -3.10
N HIS A 61 -2.83 -7.33 -3.78
CA HIS A 61 -2.23 -7.33 -5.12
C HIS A 61 -0.92 -8.12 -5.14
N TYR A 62 -0.06 -7.90 -4.14
CA TYR A 62 1.18 -8.64 -3.98
C TYR A 62 0.94 -10.16 -3.89
N ILE A 63 -0.05 -10.58 -3.10
CA ILE A 63 -0.39 -12.00 -2.94
C ILE A 63 -0.93 -12.59 -4.25
N ILE A 64 -1.79 -11.86 -4.96
CA ILE A 64 -2.30 -12.27 -6.28
C ILE A 64 -1.13 -12.53 -7.25
N ALA A 65 -0.19 -11.57 -7.34
CA ALA A 65 0.95 -11.69 -8.23
C ALA A 65 1.88 -12.85 -7.82
N LEU A 66 2.11 -13.04 -6.51
CA LEU A 66 2.93 -14.13 -5.97
C LEU A 66 2.34 -15.51 -6.26
N ASP A 67 1.03 -15.68 -6.11
CA ASP A 67 0.36 -16.95 -6.38
C ASP A 67 0.38 -17.29 -7.87
N LEU A 68 0.22 -16.30 -8.75
CA LEU A 68 0.44 -16.47 -10.18
C LEU A 68 1.90 -16.80 -10.51
N LEU A 69 2.87 -16.14 -9.85
CA LEU A 69 4.27 -16.41 -10.08
C LEU A 69 4.60 -17.86 -9.73
N ARG A 70 4.12 -18.35 -8.58
CA ARG A 70 4.25 -19.75 -8.16
C ARG A 70 3.57 -20.71 -9.13
N LYS A 71 2.47 -20.32 -9.78
CA LYS A 71 1.83 -21.16 -10.80
C LYS A 71 2.67 -21.31 -12.07
N TYR A 72 3.38 -20.25 -12.48
CA TYR A 72 4.07 -20.19 -13.78
C TYR A 72 5.60 -20.32 -13.71
N ASP A 73 6.18 -20.25 -12.51
CA ASP A 73 7.60 -20.48 -12.26
C ASP A 73 7.79 -21.71 -11.35
N THR A 74 8.13 -22.84 -11.96
CA THR A 74 8.26 -24.12 -11.27
C THR A 74 9.36 -24.10 -10.19
N ALA A 75 10.41 -23.28 -10.35
CA ALA A 75 11.45 -23.17 -9.33
C ALA A 75 10.91 -22.47 -8.08
N GLU A 76 10.19 -21.36 -8.27
CA GLU A 76 9.52 -20.63 -7.19
C GLU A 76 8.49 -21.50 -6.47
N TYR A 77 7.70 -22.27 -7.22
CA TYR A 77 6.73 -23.22 -6.67
C TYR A 77 7.39 -24.30 -5.80
N ASN A 78 8.45 -24.92 -6.32
CA ASN A 78 9.16 -25.98 -5.61
C ASN A 78 9.76 -25.46 -4.31
N TYR A 79 10.34 -24.25 -4.34
CA TYR A 79 10.85 -23.60 -3.13
C TYR A 79 9.73 -23.38 -2.09
N PHE A 80 8.56 -22.91 -2.51
CA PHE A 80 7.40 -22.76 -1.62
C PHE A 80 6.94 -24.09 -0.99
N MET A 81 6.96 -25.18 -1.76
CA MET A 81 6.49 -26.50 -1.29
C MET A 81 7.47 -27.20 -0.35
N THR A 82 8.76 -26.88 -0.44
CA THR A 82 9.77 -27.43 0.47
C THR A 82 9.78 -26.66 1.80
N PRO A 83 9.69 -27.34 2.96
CA PRO A 83 9.85 -26.69 4.25
C PRO A 83 11.25 -26.10 4.38
N HIS A 84 11.32 -24.79 4.61
CA HIS A 84 12.55 -24.09 4.92
C HIS A 84 12.48 -23.65 6.38
N GLU A 85 13.49 -24.01 7.17
CA GLU A 85 13.67 -23.41 8.48
C GLU A 85 13.99 -21.93 8.28
N ILE A 86 13.05 -21.06 8.64
CA ILE A 86 13.38 -19.66 8.86
C ILE A 86 14.23 -19.68 10.12
N ASN A 87 15.53 -19.45 9.96
CA ASN A 87 16.43 -19.22 11.07
C ASN A 87 16.33 -17.71 11.34
N PRO A 88 15.43 -17.23 12.23
CA PRO A 88 15.50 -15.85 12.66
C PRO A 88 16.91 -15.71 13.24
N GLY A 89 17.70 -14.77 12.71
CA GLY A 89 19.04 -14.50 13.25
C GLY A 89 18.99 -14.37 14.78
N PRO A 90 20.14 -14.53 15.46
CA PRO A 90 20.19 -14.75 16.90
C PRO A 90 19.25 -13.81 17.65
N GLU A 91 18.24 -14.40 18.30
CA GLU A 91 17.27 -13.69 19.11
C GLU A 91 18.02 -12.80 20.11
N THR A 92 17.96 -11.49 19.93
CA THR A 92 18.25 -10.56 21.02
C THR A 92 17.13 -10.76 22.03
N GLY A 93 17.42 -11.56 23.05
CA GLY A 93 16.42 -12.15 23.92
C GLY A 93 15.44 -11.15 24.53
N GLN A 94 14.16 -11.53 24.52
CA GLN A 94 13.37 -11.78 25.73
C GLN A 94 11.94 -12.18 25.33
N ASN A 95 11.42 -13.19 26.04
CA ASN A 95 10.04 -13.69 26.08
C ASN A 95 9.63 -14.74 25.04
N SER A 96 9.93 -15.99 25.41
CA SER A 96 9.39 -17.22 24.82
C SER A 96 7.86 -17.26 24.96
N VAL A 97 7.16 -17.14 23.84
CA VAL A 97 5.74 -17.52 23.74
C VAL A 97 5.66 -19.00 23.35
N ASN A 98 5.13 -19.79 24.27
CA ASN A 98 4.95 -21.23 24.12
C ASN A 98 3.77 -21.51 23.16
N ILE A 99 4.06 -21.81 21.88
CA ILE A 99 3.03 -22.26 20.93
C ILE A 99 3.00 -23.79 20.97
N GLN A 100 2.03 -24.33 21.71
CA GLN A 100 1.70 -25.75 21.66
C GLN A 100 1.19 -26.12 20.26
N LYS A 101 1.71 -27.24 19.76
CA LYS A 101 1.25 -27.97 18.55
C LYS A 101 -0.27 -28.00 18.44
N THR A 102 -0.80 -27.43 17.37
CA THR A 102 -2.06 -27.89 16.77
C THR A 102 -1.78 -28.45 15.38
N GLN A 103 -1.82 -29.79 15.30
CA GLN A 103 -1.94 -30.51 14.04
C GLN A 103 -3.37 -30.39 13.49
N ASN A 104 -3.48 -30.56 12.17
CA ASN A 104 -4.67 -30.59 11.31
C ASN A 104 -5.22 -29.24 10.82
N ILE A 105 -4.75 -28.81 9.65
CA ILE A 105 -5.59 -28.07 8.71
C ILE A 105 -5.64 -28.88 7.40
N GLN A 106 -6.79 -29.48 7.19
CA GLN A 106 -7.20 -30.13 5.95
C GLN A 106 -7.57 -29.02 4.95
N LEU A 107 -6.95 -28.99 3.77
CA LEU A 107 -7.30 -28.03 2.73
C LEU A 107 -8.77 -28.21 2.30
N PRO A 108 -9.62 -27.17 2.32
CA PRO A 108 -10.92 -27.24 1.69
C PRO A 108 -10.77 -27.03 0.18
N SER A 109 -11.16 -28.04 -0.58
CA SER A 109 -11.59 -27.90 -1.97
C SER A 109 -12.83 -27.01 -2.02
N ASN A 110 -12.84 -25.93 -2.80
CA ASN A 110 -14.08 -25.34 -3.32
C ASN A 110 -13.84 -24.52 -4.60
N THR A 111 -14.66 -24.84 -5.60
CA THR A 111 -14.89 -24.12 -6.85
C THR A 111 -15.48 -22.72 -6.63
N PRO A 112 -15.25 -21.75 -7.53
CA PRO A 112 -15.74 -20.39 -7.35
C PRO A 112 -17.25 -20.32 -7.65
N ASN A 113 -18.01 -19.80 -6.68
CA ASN A 113 -19.40 -19.42 -6.87
C ASN A 113 -19.50 -17.89 -6.83
N THR A 114 -20.15 -17.35 -7.85
CA THR A 114 -20.45 -15.93 -8.08
C THR A 114 -21.47 -15.39 -7.07
N SER A 115 -21.19 -14.24 -6.42
CA SER A 115 -22.14 -13.13 -6.23
C SER A 115 -21.65 -12.09 -5.19
N ASN A 116 -21.70 -10.82 -5.61
CA ASN A 116 -21.99 -9.60 -4.83
C ASN A 116 -21.04 -9.18 -3.70
N THR A 117 -20.31 -8.08 -3.93
CA THR A 117 -19.90 -7.12 -2.90
C THR A 117 -20.50 -5.73 -3.21
N PRO A 118 -20.99 -4.98 -2.21
CA PRO A 118 -21.60 -3.67 -2.42
C PRO A 118 -20.53 -2.57 -2.48
N ASN A 119 -20.64 -1.67 -3.46
CA ASN A 119 -19.92 -0.38 -3.50
C ASN A 119 -20.08 0.35 -2.16
N HIS A 120 -18.98 0.51 -1.42
CA HIS A 120 -18.97 1.26 -0.17
C HIS A 120 -18.35 2.65 -0.41
N TYR A 121 -19.15 3.58 -0.93
CA TYR A 121 -18.80 5.00 -0.91
C TYR A 121 -18.67 5.48 0.54
N TYR A 122 -17.48 5.91 0.95
CA TYR A 122 -17.22 6.46 2.29
C TYR A 122 -17.55 7.96 2.37
N ASN A 123 -18.10 8.37 3.52
CA ASN A 123 -18.65 9.70 3.74
C ASN A 123 -17.58 10.69 4.25
N ILE A 124 -17.04 11.50 3.34
CA ILE A 124 -15.94 12.48 3.55
C ILE A 124 -16.36 13.73 4.36
N GLN A 125 -17.61 13.81 4.85
CA GLN A 125 -18.16 15.00 5.53
C GLN A 125 -17.52 15.39 6.88
N LYS A 126 -16.54 14.63 7.42
CA LYS A 126 -15.91 14.92 8.72
C LYS A 126 -14.67 15.83 8.69
N LEU A 127 -14.24 16.31 7.52
CA LEU A 127 -12.98 17.05 7.36
C LEU A 127 -13.03 18.57 7.62
N GLN A 128 -14.16 19.14 8.04
CA GLN A 128 -14.32 20.61 8.14
C GLN A 128 -14.04 21.25 9.52
N ASN A 129 -13.58 20.51 10.54
CA ASN A 129 -13.46 21.06 11.90
C ASN A 129 -12.07 20.91 12.54
N THR A 130 -11.05 21.56 11.99
CA THR A 130 -9.85 21.96 12.76
C THR A 130 -9.19 23.21 12.15
N ASN A 131 -9.64 24.39 12.58
CA ASN A 131 -8.96 25.66 12.29
C ASN A 131 -8.21 26.13 13.55
N PRO A 132 -6.86 26.17 13.58
CA PRO A 132 -6.13 26.79 14.67
C PRO A 132 -5.45 28.06 14.18
N ASN A 133 -6.18 29.17 14.12
CA ASN A 133 -5.58 30.49 13.96
C ASN A 133 -6.36 31.54 14.76
N THR A 134 -6.10 31.60 16.07
CA THR A 134 -6.18 32.83 16.88
C THR A 134 -5.64 32.59 18.29
N ALA A 135 -4.50 33.22 18.63
CA ALA A 135 -4.31 33.90 19.92
C ALA A 135 -2.89 34.52 20.02
N HIS A 136 -2.84 35.85 19.96
CA HIS A 136 -1.75 36.67 20.49
C HIS A 136 -2.02 36.93 21.99
N ASN A 137 -1.01 36.76 22.86
CA ASN A 137 -0.41 37.80 23.72
C ASN A 137 0.05 37.34 25.13
N SER A 138 1.27 37.79 25.48
CA SER A 138 1.84 38.16 26.79
C SER A 138 1.89 37.20 28.01
N GLY A 139 3.10 37.04 28.59
CA GLY A 139 3.26 36.88 30.05
C GLY A 139 4.32 35.88 30.57
N LYS A 140 5.33 36.41 31.26
CA LYS A 140 6.49 35.83 31.98
C LYS A 140 6.38 34.43 32.69
N LYS A 141 7.46 33.66 32.50
CA LYS A 141 8.28 32.81 33.42
C LYS A 141 7.61 31.99 34.55
N SER A 142 7.77 30.66 34.47
CA SER A 142 8.36 29.84 35.55
C SER A 142 8.75 28.44 35.05
N SER A 143 9.88 27.97 35.55
CA SER A 143 10.59 26.71 35.24
C SER A 143 9.95 25.48 35.87
N ALA A 144 9.70 24.44 35.06
CA ALA A 144 9.66 23.04 35.49
C ALA A 144 9.94 22.14 34.28
N SER A 145 10.79 21.14 34.49
CA SER A 145 11.19 20.12 33.51
C SER A 145 9.97 19.48 32.83
N SER A 146 9.80 19.73 31.54
CA SER A 146 8.87 18.98 30.71
C SER A 146 9.70 18.18 29.72
N GLN A 147 9.53 16.85 29.74
CA GLN A 147 9.75 16.06 28.54
C GLN A 147 9.00 16.79 27.43
N GLN A 148 9.75 17.41 26.51
CA GLN A 148 9.16 18.14 25.39
C GLN A 148 8.29 17.15 24.64
N ASN A 149 6.99 17.25 24.88
CA ASN A 149 5.95 16.76 24.00
C ASN A 149 6.30 17.37 22.64
N ARG A 150 6.95 16.60 21.76
CA ARG A 150 7.22 17.05 20.39
C ARG A 150 5.84 17.25 19.79
N ILE A 151 5.39 18.50 19.76
CA ILE A 151 4.35 18.94 18.86
C ILE A 151 4.92 18.62 17.48
N ILE A 152 4.58 17.45 16.93
CA ILE A 152 4.85 17.14 15.53
C ILE A 152 4.04 18.18 14.79
N THR A 153 4.73 19.22 14.36
CA THR A 153 4.14 20.26 13.55
C THR A 153 3.98 19.62 12.19
N TYR A 154 2.75 19.26 11.84
CA TYR A 154 2.42 18.59 10.59
C TYR A 154 2.73 19.56 9.47
N ASP A 155 3.63 19.17 8.58
CA ASP A 155 3.84 19.92 7.36
C ASP A 155 2.73 19.53 6.39
N LYS A 156 1.68 20.39 6.33
CA LYS A 156 0.57 20.24 5.38
C LYS A 156 1.12 20.02 3.96
N LEU A 157 2.21 20.70 3.59
CA LEU A 157 2.83 20.56 2.29
C LEU A 157 3.42 19.16 2.09
N LEU A 158 4.08 18.60 3.11
CA LEU A 158 4.59 17.22 3.07
C LEU A 158 3.46 16.22 2.84
N ILE A 159 2.35 16.33 3.58
CA ILE A 159 1.21 15.42 3.43
C ILE A 159 0.60 15.53 2.03
N LEU A 160 0.41 16.75 1.53
CA LEU A 160 -0.11 16.99 0.18
C LEU A 160 0.84 16.44 -0.89
N ASN A 161 2.16 16.56 -0.70
CA ASN A 161 3.14 16.01 -1.63
C ASN A 161 3.13 14.47 -1.60
N ASN A 162 3.05 13.86 -0.41
CA ASN A 162 2.91 12.41 -0.29
C ASN A 162 1.66 11.90 -1.04
N ILE A 163 0.49 12.55 -0.85
CA ILE A 163 -0.73 12.18 -1.56
C ILE A 163 -0.55 12.30 -3.09
N ARG A 164 0.12 13.35 -3.57
CA ARG A 164 0.38 13.53 -5.01
C ARG A 164 1.36 12.49 -5.55
N ASP A 165 2.39 12.15 -4.78
CA ASP A 165 3.35 11.11 -5.12
C ASP A 165 2.67 9.74 -5.17
N ASP A 166 1.74 9.45 -4.24
CA ASP A 166 0.94 8.23 -4.22
C ASP A 166 0.01 8.17 -5.46
N ILE A 167 -0.74 9.23 -5.76
CA ILE A 167 -1.57 9.33 -6.98
C ILE A 167 -0.74 9.07 -8.24
N LYS A 168 0.46 9.64 -8.31
CA LYS A 168 1.38 9.41 -9.43
C LYS A 168 1.79 7.94 -9.50
N GLY A 169 2.10 7.32 -8.36
CA GLY A 169 2.45 5.90 -8.26
C GLY A 169 1.34 5.00 -8.83
N GLU A 170 0.10 5.23 -8.42
CA GLU A 170 -1.04 4.43 -8.89
C GLU A 170 -1.29 4.58 -10.39
N LEU A 171 -1.15 5.80 -10.91
CA LEU A 171 -1.26 6.04 -12.35
C LEU A 171 -0.10 5.39 -13.14
N GLU A 172 1.12 5.40 -12.60
CA GLU A 172 2.27 4.71 -13.21
C GLU A 172 2.04 3.19 -13.24
N ALA A 173 1.45 2.60 -12.19
CA ALA A 173 1.06 1.20 -12.14
C ALA A 173 -0.02 0.86 -13.18
N VAL A 174 -1.09 1.65 -13.28
CA VAL A 174 -2.14 1.49 -14.30
C VAL A 174 -1.55 1.48 -15.71
N ILE A 175 -0.71 2.47 -16.04
CA ILE A 175 -0.10 2.58 -17.36
C ILE A 175 0.77 1.35 -17.66
N LEU A 176 1.59 0.94 -16.70
CA LEU A 176 2.47 -0.22 -16.86
C LEU A 176 1.66 -1.50 -17.10
N TYR A 177 0.63 -1.76 -16.31
CA TYR A 177 -0.12 -3.00 -16.39
C TYR A 177 -1.02 -3.05 -17.63
N GLU A 178 -1.59 -1.92 -18.06
CA GLU A 178 -2.37 -1.82 -19.30
C GLU A 178 -1.52 -2.03 -20.57
N ASP A 179 -0.28 -1.53 -20.59
CA ASP A 179 0.62 -1.76 -21.74
C ASP A 179 1.02 -3.24 -21.86
N GLU A 180 1.25 -3.89 -20.71
CA GLU A 180 1.69 -5.27 -20.65
C GLU A 180 0.56 -6.28 -20.92
N ILE A 181 -0.67 -6.01 -20.44
CA ILE A 181 -1.80 -6.96 -20.56
C ILE A 181 -2.14 -7.31 -22.01
N ALA A 182 -1.93 -6.37 -22.95
CA ALA A 182 -2.18 -6.55 -24.38
C ALA A 182 -1.33 -7.67 -25.00
N HIS A 183 -0.18 -7.98 -24.39
CA HIS A 183 0.82 -8.91 -24.91
C HIS A 183 0.79 -10.29 -24.21
N ILE A 184 -0.03 -10.45 -23.16
CA ILE A 184 -0.09 -11.67 -22.33
C ILE A 184 -1.08 -12.69 -22.92
N GLN A 185 -0.64 -13.93 -23.12
CA GLN A 185 -1.51 -15.00 -23.64
C GLN A 185 -2.33 -15.70 -22.54
N GLN A 186 -1.78 -15.79 -21.33
CA GLN A 186 -2.40 -16.47 -20.19
C GLN A 186 -3.62 -15.70 -19.69
N LYS A 187 -4.81 -16.28 -19.85
CA LYS A 187 -6.09 -15.62 -19.56
C LYS A 187 -6.24 -15.24 -18.08
N ASP A 188 -5.85 -16.13 -17.19
CA ASP A 188 -5.90 -15.93 -15.74
C ASP A 188 -4.97 -14.80 -15.29
N ILE A 189 -3.76 -14.71 -15.85
CA ILE A 189 -2.86 -13.58 -15.60
C ILE A 189 -3.51 -12.28 -16.08
N ARG A 190 -4.08 -12.25 -17.29
CA ARG A 190 -4.81 -11.05 -17.76
C ARG A 190 -5.95 -10.66 -16.83
N GLN A 191 -6.75 -11.63 -16.37
CA GLN A 191 -7.87 -11.35 -15.48
C GLN A 191 -7.42 -10.81 -14.13
N ALA A 192 -6.34 -11.35 -13.58
CA ALA A 192 -5.76 -10.86 -12.33
C ALA A 192 -5.18 -9.46 -12.47
N LEU A 193 -4.40 -9.19 -13.53
CA LEU A 193 -3.87 -7.86 -13.78
C LEU A 193 -4.98 -6.84 -14.06
N GLN A 194 -6.05 -7.23 -14.76
CA GLN A 194 -7.20 -6.36 -14.96
C GLN A 194 -7.85 -5.98 -13.63
N LYS A 195 -7.98 -6.94 -12.70
CA LYS A 195 -8.49 -6.65 -11.37
C LYS A 195 -7.61 -5.61 -10.66
N ILE A 196 -6.30 -5.85 -10.63
CA ILE A 196 -5.34 -4.92 -10.01
C ILE A 196 -5.45 -3.54 -10.65
N ILE A 197 -5.47 -3.44 -11.98
CA ILE A 197 -5.66 -2.17 -12.71
C ILE A 197 -6.96 -1.45 -12.29
N ASP A 198 -8.05 -2.18 -12.13
CA ASP A 198 -9.33 -1.60 -11.73
C ASP A 198 -9.27 -1.09 -10.28
N ASP A 199 -8.60 -1.83 -9.38
CA ASP A 199 -8.34 -1.41 -8.01
C ASP A 199 -7.44 -0.15 -7.98
N GLU A 200 -6.35 -0.07 -8.77
CA GLU A 200 -5.46 1.11 -8.81
C GLU A 200 -6.16 2.39 -9.30
N LYS A 201 -7.15 2.23 -10.19
CA LYS A 201 -8.00 3.35 -10.62
C LYS A 201 -8.90 3.82 -9.48
N GLU A 202 -9.40 2.91 -8.66
CA GLU A 202 -10.16 3.24 -7.44
C GLU A 202 -9.26 3.92 -6.40
N HIS A 203 -8.03 3.43 -6.18
CA HIS A 203 -7.04 4.07 -5.31
C HIS A 203 -6.75 5.51 -5.74
N THR A 204 -6.53 5.73 -7.04
CA THR A 204 -6.31 7.05 -7.65
C THR A 204 -7.47 8.00 -7.34
N GLU A 205 -8.70 7.55 -7.50
CA GLU A 205 -9.89 8.35 -7.23
C GLU A 205 -10.02 8.65 -5.73
N HIS A 206 -9.80 7.66 -4.87
CA HIS A 206 -9.88 7.82 -3.42
C HIS A 206 -8.84 8.85 -2.92
N LEU A 207 -7.58 8.75 -3.37
CA LEU A 207 -6.53 9.71 -3.03
C LEU A 207 -6.84 11.11 -3.59
N THR A 208 -7.44 11.20 -4.77
CA THR A 208 -7.86 12.48 -5.35
C THR A 208 -8.95 13.15 -4.51
N GLN A 209 -9.90 12.38 -3.99
CA GLN A 209 -10.92 12.90 -3.06
C GLN A 209 -10.30 13.39 -1.75
N VAL A 210 -9.33 12.63 -1.20
CA VAL A 210 -8.57 13.05 -0.01
C VAL A 210 -7.79 14.33 -0.29
N LEU A 211 -7.14 14.43 -1.45
CA LEU A 211 -6.40 15.62 -1.88
C LEU A 211 -7.30 16.85 -1.92
N PHE A 212 -8.48 16.76 -2.56
CA PHE A 212 -9.41 17.89 -2.61
C PHE A 212 -9.98 18.27 -1.26
N ALA A 213 -10.25 17.30 -0.40
CA ALA A 213 -10.75 17.58 0.94
C ALA A 213 -9.70 18.30 1.80
N PHE A 214 -8.41 18.06 1.55
CA PHE A 214 -7.30 18.60 2.35
C PHE A 214 -6.65 19.86 1.74
N ASP A 215 -6.68 19.99 0.42
CA ASP A 215 -6.24 21.15 -0.35
C ASP A 215 -7.44 22.01 -0.75
N SER A 216 -7.92 22.81 0.20
CA SER A 216 -8.98 23.80 -0.04
C SER A 216 -8.48 24.83 -1.05
N ASP A 217 -8.81 24.62 -2.33
CA ASP A 217 -8.37 25.47 -3.44
C ASP A 217 -8.80 26.93 -3.22
N PRO A 218 -7.86 27.88 -3.04
CA PRO A 218 -8.20 29.29 -2.86
C PRO A 218 -8.77 29.94 -4.13
N TYR A 219 -8.73 29.26 -5.28
CA TYR A 219 -9.29 29.71 -6.57
C TYR A 219 -10.66 29.13 -6.89
N LYS A 220 -11.20 28.24 -6.04
CA LYS A 220 -12.62 27.85 -6.02
C LYS A 220 -13.38 28.72 -5.02
N ALA A 221 -13.52 30.02 -5.34
CA ALA A 221 -14.39 30.97 -4.64
C ALA A 221 -15.66 31.25 -5.44
#